data_AF-A0A966MNB3-F1
#
_entry.id   AF-A0A966MNB3-F1
#
_cell.length_a   1.000
_cell.length_b   1.000
_cell.length_c   1.000
_cell.angle_alpha   90.00
_cell.angle_beta   90.00
_cell.angle_gamma   90.00
#
_symmetry.space_group_name_H-M   'P 1'
#
loop_
_entity.id
_entity.type
_entity.pdbx_description
1 polymer ?
#
loop_
_entity_poly.entity_id
_entity_poly.type
_entity_poly.pdbx_seq_one_letter_code
_entity_poly.pdbx_strand_id
1 'polypeptide(L)'
;YFDHASRIDFHARQGEDELAEKVDQILEKIRLKYKEYKIEHEPFVIVKADAGTYGMGIMTVKHGDELRNLNRKSRNKMSVVKEGLEVSEVIIQEGVYSEECINEAVAEPVVYMIDHFVIGGFYRVHTSRGKDENLNAPGMHFVPLAFETSCSMPEIDESPLSTPNRFYAYGVIARLALLAASIELETNDPINQ
;
A
#
# COMPACT_ATOMS: atom_id res chain seq x y z
N TYR A 1 -6.42 5.49 5.83
CA TYR A 1 -6.60 5.07 7.23
C TYR A 1 -5.75 3.86 7.56
N PHE A 2 -5.36 3.65 8.82
CA PHE A 2 -4.71 2.42 9.28
C PHE A 2 -4.99 2.17 10.77
N ASP A 3 -4.72 0.94 11.23
CA ASP A 3 -4.74 0.50 12.62
C ASP A 3 -3.77 -0.68 12.80
N HIS A 4 -3.48 -1.05 14.05
CA HIS A 4 -2.61 -2.17 14.41
C HIS A 4 -3.38 -3.18 15.28
N ALA A 5 -3.02 -4.45 15.13
CA ALA A 5 -3.43 -5.52 16.03
C ALA A 5 -2.18 -6.28 16.50
N SER A 6 -2.18 -6.67 17.77
CA SER A 6 -1.06 -7.38 18.41
C SER A 6 -1.56 -8.68 19.05
N ARG A 7 -0.64 -9.56 19.42
CA ARG A 7 -0.93 -10.87 20.04
C ARG A 7 -1.81 -11.75 19.12
N ILE A 8 -1.54 -11.68 17.82
CA ILE A 8 -2.19 -12.51 16.81
C ILE A 8 -1.44 -13.83 16.69
N ASP A 9 -2.18 -14.94 16.62
CA ASP A 9 -1.66 -16.23 16.15
C ASP A 9 -2.70 -16.86 15.22
N PHE A 10 -2.42 -16.81 13.92
CA PHE A 10 -3.29 -17.34 12.89
C PHE A 10 -3.40 -18.88 12.91
N HIS A 11 -2.41 -19.61 13.46
CA HIS A 11 -2.50 -21.06 13.64
C HIS A 11 -3.39 -21.44 14.82
N ALA A 12 -3.21 -20.78 15.97
CA ALA A 12 -4.02 -20.98 17.16
C ALA A 12 -5.39 -20.29 17.10
N ARG A 13 -5.63 -19.48 16.06
CA ARG A 13 -6.83 -18.63 15.90
C ARG A 13 -6.98 -17.60 17.02
N GLN A 14 -5.86 -17.17 17.58
CA GLN A 14 -5.83 -16.18 18.64
C GLN A 14 -5.88 -14.77 18.02
N GLY A 15 -6.78 -13.93 18.53
CA GLY A 15 -6.91 -12.54 18.08
C GLY A 15 -7.64 -12.36 16.73
N GLU A 16 -8.14 -13.44 16.10
CA GLU A 16 -8.88 -13.36 14.83
C GLU A 16 -10.12 -12.44 14.93
N ASP A 17 -10.87 -12.52 16.03
CA ASP A 17 -12.08 -11.72 16.22
C ASP A 17 -11.78 -10.24 16.40
N GLU A 18 -10.77 -9.90 17.20
CA GLU A 18 -10.32 -8.50 17.38
C GLU A 18 -9.80 -7.93 16.06
N LEU A 19 -9.02 -8.71 15.30
CA LEU A 19 -8.52 -8.31 14.00
C LEU A 19 -9.67 -8.06 13.00
N ALA A 20 -10.66 -8.95 12.97
CA ALA A 20 -11.84 -8.81 12.11
C ALA A 20 -12.66 -7.56 12.47
N GLU A 21 -12.87 -7.29 13.76
CA GLU A 21 -13.57 -6.08 14.22
C GLU A 21 -12.82 -4.80 13.81
N LYS A 22 -11.49 -4.77 13.97
CA LYS A 22 -10.66 -3.62 13.52
C LYS A 22 -10.72 -3.41 12.02
N VAL A 23 -10.72 -4.50 11.23
CA VAL A 23 -10.93 -4.44 9.78
C VAL A 23 -12.28 -3.80 9.45
N ASP A 24 -13.36 -4.26 10.07
CA ASP A 24 -14.71 -3.72 9.82
C ASP A 24 -14.84 -2.24 10.21
N GLN A 25 -14.16 -1.82 11.28
CA GLN A 25 -14.08 -0.42 11.69
C GLN A 25 -13.37 0.46 10.66
N ILE A 26 -12.26 0.00 10.08
CA ILE A 26 -11.56 0.73 9.01
C ILE A 26 -12.43 0.78 7.75
N LEU A 27 -13.01 -0.35 7.35
CA LEU A 27 -13.89 -0.43 6.19
C LEU A 27 -15.05 0.55 6.30
N GLU A 28 -15.63 0.72 7.49
CA GLU A 28 -16.69 1.69 7.70
C GLU A 28 -16.21 3.14 7.53
N LYS A 29 -15.01 3.48 8.03
CA LYS A 29 -14.40 4.81 7.79
C LYS A 29 -14.20 5.07 6.30
N ILE A 30 -13.78 4.05 5.55
CA ILE A 30 -13.59 4.14 4.10
C ILE A 30 -14.95 4.32 3.40
N ARG A 31 -15.98 3.53 3.75
CA ARG A 31 -17.34 3.65 3.20
C ARG A 31 -17.90 5.06 3.35
N LEU A 32 -17.71 5.69 4.51
CA LEU A 32 -18.14 7.07 4.75
C LEU A 32 -17.48 8.05 3.78
N LYS A 33 -16.16 7.93 3.55
CA LYS A 33 -15.43 8.77 2.59
C LYS A 33 -15.80 8.47 1.14
N TYR A 34 -16.01 7.20 0.80
CA TYR A 34 -16.45 6.82 -0.54
C TYR A 34 -17.83 7.39 -0.84
N LYS A 35 -18.75 7.35 0.13
CA LYS A 35 -20.06 8.01 0.02
C LYS A 35 -19.95 9.52 -0.13
N GLU A 36 -19.06 10.17 0.65
CA GLU A 36 -18.81 11.61 0.57
C GLU A 36 -18.33 12.04 -0.82
N TYR A 37 -17.38 11.31 -1.40
CA TYR A 37 -16.79 11.62 -2.70
C TYR A 37 -17.46 10.91 -3.89
N LYS A 38 -18.57 10.20 -3.65
CA LYS A 38 -19.33 9.44 -4.67
C LYS A 38 -18.46 8.41 -5.42
N ILE A 39 -17.61 7.71 -4.68
CA ILE A 39 -16.79 6.62 -5.18
C ILE A 39 -17.65 5.35 -5.17
N GLU A 40 -17.78 4.71 -6.33
CA GLU A 40 -18.60 3.50 -6.51
C GLU A 40 -17.84 2.20 -6.23
N HIS A 41 -16.52 2.27 -6.06
CA HIS A 41 -15.70 1.11 -5.76
C HIS A 41 -16.04 0.49 -4.40
N GLU A 42 -15.79 -0.81 -4.28
CA GLU A 42 -15.93 -1.53 -3.02
C GLU A 42 -14.73 -1.22 -2.10
N PRO A 43 -14.95 -0.77 -0.86
CA PRO A 43 -13.85 -0.60 0.09
C PRO A 43 -13.13 -1.91 0.37
N PHE A 44 -11.82 -1.84 0.47
CA PHE A 44 -10.99 -2.95 0.89
C PHE A 44 -9.87 -2.46 1.81
N VAL A 45 -9.29 -3.39 2.56
CA VAL A 45 -8.10 -3.16 3.37
C VAL A 45 -7.01 -4.14 3.00
N ILE A 46 -5.78 -3.72 3.21
CA ILE A 46 -4.59 -4.55 3.15
C ILE A 46 -4.18 -4.88 4.58
N VAL A 47 -4.19 -6.17 4.90
CA VAL A 47 -3.71 -6.72 6.16
C VAL A 47 -2.29 -7.22 5.95
N LYS A 48 -1.34 -6.70 6.73
CA LYS A 48 0.10 -6.97 6.62
C LYS A 48 0.60 -7.54 7.94
N ALA A 49 1.10 -8.77 7.90
CA ALA A 49 1.87 -9.35 8.99
C ALA A 49 3.15 -8.52 9.21
N ASP A 50 3.31 -8.02 10.43
CA ASP A 50 4.44 -7.20 10.83
C ASP A 50 5.49 -8.08 11.53
N ALA A 51 6.44 -8.56 10.73
CA ALA A 51 7.59 -9.32 11.22
C ALA A 51 8.86 -8.96 10.42
N GLY A 52 8.97 -7.68 10.02
CA GLY A 52 10.13 -7.11 9.31
C GLY A 52 10.04 -7.12 7.77
N THR A 53 11.09 -6.61 7.14
CA THR A 53 11.15 -6.29 5.69
C THR A 53 11.30 -7.51 4.78
N TYR A 54 11.37 -8.72 5.34
CA TYR A 54 11.62 -9.95 4.61
C TYR A 54 10.37 -10.86 4.60
N GLY A 55 9.38 -10.49 3.77
CA GLY A 55 8.56 -11.49 3.06
C GLY A 55 7.21 -11.91 3.67
N MET A 56 6.21 -11.05 3.44
CA MET A 56 4.88 -11.37 2.82
C MET A 56 3.87 -12.27 3.55
N GLY A 57 3.37 -11.80 4.68
CA GLY A 57 1.96 -12.01 5.04
C GLY A 57 1.12 -10.82 4.61
N ILE A 58 0.83 -10.67 3.31
CA ILE A 58 -0.06 -9.59 2.83
C ILE A 58 -1.34 -10.20 2.28
N MET A 59 -2.49 -9.68 2.68
CA MET A 59 -3.77 -10.07 2.11
C MET A 59 -4.70 -8.87 1.92
N THR A 60 -5.50 -8.93 0.86
CA THR A 60 -6.60 -8.00 0.60
C THR A 60 -7.86 -8.56 1.26
N VAL A 61 -8.57 -7.73 2.02
CA VAL A 61 -9.80 -8.10 2.73
C VAL A 61 -10.88 -7.07 2.47
N LYS A 62 -12.11 -7.52 2.20
CA LYS A 62 -13.30 -6.68 1.98
C LYS A 62 -14.32 -6.82 3.10
N HIS A 63 -14.18 -7.83 3.96
CA HIS A 63 -14.99 -8.02 5.15
C HIS A 63 -14.22 -8.74 6.27
N GLY A 64 -14.44 -8.38 7.55
CA GLY A 64 -13.78 -9.01 8.69
C GLY A 64 -13.95 -10.54 8.74
N ASP A 65 -15.08 -11.07 8.27
CA ASP A 65 -15.33 -12.52 8.21
C ASP A 65 -14.36 -13.32 7.33
N GLU A 66 -13.66 -12.68 6.39
CA GLU A 66 -12.62 -13.36 5.60
C GLU A 66 -11.43 -13.79 6.49
N LEU A 67 -11.17 -13.04 7.56
CA LEU A 67 -10.12 -13.37 8.54
C LEU A 67 -10.54 -14.51 9.47
N ARG A 68 -11.83 -14.62 9.78
CA ARG A 68 -12.39 -15.73 10.57
C ARG A 68 -12.36 -17.06 9.79
N ASN A 69 -12.39 -16.99 8.46
CA ASN A 69 -12.55 -18.14 7.58
C ASN A 69 -11.33 -18.37 6.66
N LEU A 70 -10.13 -18.05 7.14
CA LEU A 70 -8.90 -18.26 6.36
C LEU A 70 -8.69 -19.73 6.02
N ASN A 71 -8.55 -20.01 4.72
CA ASN A 71 -8.12 -21.32 4.26
C ASN A 71 -6.65 -21.60 4.67
N ARG A 72 -6.26 -22.88 4.64
CA ARG A 72 -4.91 -23.33 5.05
C ARG A 72 -3.78 -22.54 4.37
N LYS A 73 -3.93 -22.22 3.08
CA LYS A 73 -2.89 -21.50 2.32
C LYS A 73 -2.74 -20.06 2.82
N SER A 74 -3.85 -19.37 3.06
CA SER A 74 -3.87 -17.97 3.51
C SER A 74 -3.41 -17.87 4.97
N ARG A 75 -3.81 -18.82 5.81
CA ARG A 75 -3.31 -18.95 7.18
C ARG A 75 -1.80 -19.10 7.21
N ASN A 76 -1.24 -20.07 6.47
CA ASN A 76 0.21 -20.27 6.40
C ASN A 76 0.95 -19.02 5.89
N LYS A 77 0.34 -18.26 4.97
CA LYS A 77 0.90 -17.00 4.46
C LYS A 77 0.94 -15.92 5.54
N MET A 78 -0.05 -15.87 6.42
CA MET A 78 -0.16 -14.84 7.46
C MET A 78 0.52 -15.24 8.78
N SER A 79 0.80 -16.53 9.02
CA SER A 79 1.38 -17.03 10.27
C SER A 79 2.90 -16.90 10.35
N VAL A 80 3.61 -17.09 9.24
CA VAL A 80 5.07 -17.26 9.23
C VAL A 80 5.67 -16.43 8.11
N VAL A 81 6.60 -15.53 8.46
CA VAL A 81 7.40 -14.80 7.47
C VAL A 81 8.68 -15.57 7.13
N LYS A 82 9.46 -15.03 6.19
CA LYS A 82 10.74 -15.62 5.80
C LYS A 82 11.61 -15.84 7.05
N GLU A 83 12.31 -16.97 7.11
CA GLU A 83 13.14 -17.42 8.25
C GLU A 83 12.39 -18.05 9.43
N GLY A 84 11.08 -18.24 9.34
CA GLY A 84 10.32 -19.02 10.34
C GLY A 84 9.89 -18.22 11.57
N LEU A 85 10.03 -16.90 11.53
CA LEU A 85 9.54 -16.01 12.59
C LEU A 85 8.00 -16.02 12.60
N GLU A 86 7.46 -16.21 13.80
CA GLU A 86 6.02 -16.18 14.05
C GLU A 86 5.52 -14.73 14.02
N VAL A 87 4.42 -14.52 13.33
CA VAL A 87 3.75 -13.22 13.25
C VAL A 87 2.95 -13.01 14.52
N SER A 88 3.24 -11.94 15.26
CA SER A 88 2.47 -11.55 16.44
C SER A 88 1.81 -10.17 16.31
N GLU A 89 2.23 -9.38 15.32
CA GLU A 89 1.72 -8.04 15.04
C GLU A 89 1.25 -7.94 13.60
N VAL A 90 0.21 -7.14 13.39
CA VAL A 90 -0.44 -6.97 12.09
C VAL A 90 -0.81 -5.51 11.90
N ILE A 91 -0.49 -4.97 10.73
CA ILE A 91 -0.92 -3.65 10.27
C ILE A 91 -2.14 -3.83 9.37
N ILE A 92 -3.20 -3.07 9.64
CA ILE A 92 -4.40 -3.01 8.82
C ILE A 92 -4.42 -1.63 8.16
N GLN A 93 -4.41 -1.59 6.84
CA GLN A 93 -4.32 -0.35 6.10
C GLN A 93 -5.44 -0.26 5.06
N GLU A 94 -6.02 0.93 4.88
CA GLU A 94 -6.89 1.20 3.75
C GLU A 94 -6.25 0.82 2.42
N GLY A 95 -7.00 0.09 1.61
CA GLY A 95 -6.65 -0.20 0.23
C GLY A 95 -6.92 0.99 -0.66
N VAL A 96 -5.92 1.37 -1.48
CA VAL A 96 -6.05 2.43 -2.48
C VAL A 96 -6.04 1.79 -3.86
N TYR A 97 -7.04 2.11 -4.67
CA TYR A 97 -7.16 1.61 -6.04
C TYR A 97 -6.07 2.17 -6.95
N SER A 98 -5.51 1.31 -7.81
CA SER A 98 -4.65 1.71 -8.92
C SER A 98 -5.48 1.94 -10.17
N GLU A 99 -5.76 3.20 -10.50
CA GLU A 99 -6.58 3.57 -11.66
C GLU A 99 -5.79 3.83 -12.94
N GLU A 100 -4.47 4.02 -12.84
CA GLU A 100 -3.64 4.22 -14.02
C GLU A 100 -3.47 2.93 -14.82
N CYS A 101 -3.49 3.06 -16.15
CA CYS A 101 -3.27 1.96 -17.06
C CYS A 101 -2.22 2.32 -18.12
N ILE A 102 -1.35 1.37 -18.45
CA ILE A 102 -0.42 1.43 -19.58
C ILE A 102 -0.73 0.26 -20.50
N ASN A 103 -1.09 0.55 -21.76
CA ASN A 103 -1.50 -0.47 -22.73
C ASN A 103 -2.57 -1.41 -22.14
N GLU A 104 -3.60 -0.83 -21.53
CA GLU A 104 -4.74 -1.53 -20.89
C GLU A 104 -4.37 -2.36 -19.64
N ALA A 105 -3.11 -2.41 -19.23
CA ALA A 105 -2.67 -3.08 -18.01
C ALA A 105 -2.57 -2.10 -16.84
N VAL A 106 -2.97 -2.56 -15.64
CA VAL A 106 -2.93 -1.75 -14.42
C VAL A 106 -1.49 -1.35 -14.11
N ALA A 107 -1.30 -0.08 -13.76
CA ALA A 107 0.00 0.50 -13.49
C ALA A 107 -0.01 1.31 -12.18
N GLU A 108 1.10 1.25 -11.44
CA GLU A 108 1.35 2.11 -10.29
C GLU A 108 2.70 2.85 -10.46
N PRO A 109 2.75 4.17 -10.23
CA PRO A 109 3.99 4.92 -10.35
C PRO A 109 4.92 4.66 -9.16
N VAL A 110 6.21 4.49 -9.44
CA VAL A 110 7.28 4.41 -8.45
C VAL A 110 8.21 5.61 -8.65
N VAL A 111 8.35 6.43 -7.62
CA VAL A 111 9.18 7.63 -7.63
C VAL A 111 10.50 7.38 -6.91
N TYR A 112 11.61 7.72 -7.55
CA TYR A 112 12.96 7.64 -7.01
C TYR A 112 13.47 9.03 -6.61
N MET A 113 14.13 9.07 -5.46
CA MET A 113 14.76 10.27 -4.91
C MET A 113 16.21 9.97 -4.52
N ILE A 114 17.07 10.98 -4.65
CA ILE A 114 18.39 11.02 -4.03
C ILE A 114 18.42 12.27 -3.16
N ASP A 115 18.84 12.11 -1.90
CA ASP A 115 18.66 13.15 -0.88
C ASP A 115 17.16 13.52 -0.81
N HIS A 116 16.78 14.79 -0.95
CA HIS A 116 15.39 15.24 -0.98
C HIS A 116 14.91 15.62 -2.39
N PHE A 117 15.66 15.26 -3.43
CA PHE A 117 15.35 15.58 -4.82
C PHE A 117 14.74 14.40 -5.56
N VAL A 118 13.62 14.65 -6.25
CA VAL A 118 13.01 13.69 -7.17
C VAL A 118 13.88 13.62 -8.43
N ILE A 119 14.45 12.44 -8.68
CA ILE A 119 15.35 12.19 -9.83
C ILE A 119 14.69 11.38 -10.93
N GLY A 120 13.60 10.68 -10.61
CA GLY A 120 12.79 10.05 -11.62
C GLY A 120 11.94 8.90 -11.12
N GLY A 121 11.74 7.87 -11.95
CA GLY A 121 10.87 6.76 -11.59
C GLY A 121 10.56 5.80 -12.74
N PHE A 122 9.65 4.88 -12.48
CA PHE A 122 9.05 3.98 -13.46
C PHE A 122 7.64 3.61 -13.04
N TYR A 123 6.84 3.13 -13.98
CA TYR A 123 5.60 2.44 -13.67
C TYR A 123 5.86 0.95 -13.46
N ARG A 124 5.31 0.40 -12.38
CA ARG A 124 5.14 -1.05 -12.26
C ARG A 124 3.82 -1.41 -12.92
N VAL A 125 3.89 -2.25 -13.96
CA VAL A 125 2.74 -2.64 -14.78
C VAL A 125 2.47 -4.12 -14.59
N HIS A 126 1.20 -4.48 -14.44
CA HIS A 126 0.78 -5.87 -14.29
C HIS A 126 -0.44 -6.17 -15.17
N THR A 127 -0.30 -7.13 -16.09
CA THR A 127 -1.35 -7.45 -17.07
C THR A 127 -2.45 -8.36 -16.54
N SER A 128 -2.17 -9.14 -15.49
CA SER A 128 -3.12 -10.10 -14.90
C SER A 128 -3.60 -9.75 -13.48
N ARG A 129 -3.34 -8.54 -13.00
CA ARG A 129 -3.81 -8.08 -11.67
C ARG A 129 -4.86 -6.99 -11.82
N GLY A 130 -5.85 -7.02 -10.94
CA GLY A 130 -6.88 -6.01 -10.80
C GLY A 130 -6.38 -4.74 -10.11
N LYS A 131 -7.23 -3.72 -10.11
CA LYS A 131 -6.96 -2.39 -9.54
C LYS A 131 -6.93 -2.38 -8.00
N ASP A 132 -7.51 -3.39 -7.36
CA ASP A 132 -7.53 -3.64 -5.91
C ASP A 132 -6.54 -4.73 -5.48
N GLU A 133 -5.64 -5.16 -6.37
CA GLU A 133 -4.64 -6.19 -6.07
C GLU A 133 -3.23 -5.61 -5.94
N ASN A 134 -2.39 -6.30 -5.16
CA ASN A 134 -0.97 -5.99 -5.07
C ASN A 134 -0.27 -6.28 -6.41
N LEU A 135 0.21 -5.23 -7.07
CA LEU A 135 0.95 -5.34 -8.33
C LEU A 135 2.40 -5.79 -8.12
N ASN A 136 2.92 -5.77 -6.88
CA ASN A 136 4.20 -6.39 -6.51
C ASN A 136 4.07 -7.91 -6.44
N ALA A 137 3.87 -8.54 -7.60
CA ALA A 137 3.66 -9.97 -7.75
C ALA A 137 4.39 -10.51 -8.99
N PRO A 138 4.65 -11.83 -9.06
CA PRO A 138 5.23 -12.44 -10.26
C PRO A 138 4.40 -12.16 -11.51
N GLY A 139 5.05 -11.73 -12.59
CA GLY A 139 4.40 -11.32 -13.84
C GLY A 139 4.36 -9.79 -14.05
N MET A 140 4.70 -9.01 -13.03
CA MET A 140 4.90 -7.57 -13.18
C MET A 140 6.12 -7.25 -14.06
N HIS A 141 6.05 -6.14 -14.78
CA HIS A 141 7.17 -5.58 -15.53
C HIS A 141 7.24 -4.06 -15.32
N PHE A 142 8.37 -3.46 -15.69
CA PHE A 142 8.60 -2.04 -15.49
C PHE A 142 8.58 -1.29 -16.80
N VAL A 143 7.83 -0.19 -16.84
CA VAL A 143 7.79 0.73 -17.97
C VAL A 143 8.44 2.04 -17.50
N PRO A 144 9.48 2.54 -18.19
CA PRO A 144 10.12 3.78 -17.80
C PRO A 144 9.10 4.91 -17.69
N LEU A 145 9.19 5.68 -16.60
CA LEU A 145 8.53 6.96 -16.50
C LEU A 145 9.40 7.93 -17.31
N ALA A 146 9.28 7.86 -18.64
CA ALA A 146 10.05 8.72 -19.52
C ALA A 146 9.58 10.15 -19.30
N PHE A 147 10.38 10.94 -18.58
CA PHE A 147 10.17 12.36 -18.46
C PHE A 147 10.51 13.01 -19.79
N GLU A 148 9.52 13.14 -20.68
CA GLU A 148 9.64 14.03 -21.84
C GLU A 148 9.82 15.49 -21.38
N THR A 149 9.32 15.83 -20.18
CA THR A 149 9.38 17.15 -19.56
C THR A 149 9.85 17.05 -18.11
N SER A 150 10.53 18.09 -17.60
CA SER A 150 10.92 18.17 -16.17
C SER A 150 9.70 18.01 -15.27
N CYS A 151 9.74 17.07 -14.34
CA CYS A 151 8.62 16.78 -13.43
C CYS A 151 8.80 17.33 -12.02
N SER A 152 9.80 18.18 -11.86
CA SER A 152 10.02 18.99 -10.68
C SER A 152 9.41 20.39 -10.78
N MET A 153 8.89 20.78 -11.95
CA MET A 153 8.22 22.06 -12.17
C MET A 153 6.81 21.87 -12.72
N PRO A 154 5.77 22.38 -12.03
CA PRO A 154 4.42 22.40 -12.56
C PRO A 154 4.26 23.52 -13.60
N GLU A 155 3.33 23.31 -14.54
CA GLU A 155 2.92 24.29 -15.54
C GLU A 155 1.57 24.90 -15.11
N ILE A 156 1.62 26.13 -14.58
CA ILE A 156 0.47 26.77 -13.92
C ILE A 156 -0.70 27.00 -14.90
N ASP A 157 -0.39 27.30 -16.15
CA ASP A 157 -1.38 27.63 -17.18
C ASP A 157 -1.95 26.37 -17.88
N GLU A 158 -1.43 25.18 -17.55
CA GLU A 158 -1.92 23.92 -18.11
C GLU A 158 -3.00 23.26 -17.24
N SER A 159 -3.67 22.26 -17.83
CA SER A 159 -4.58 21.39 -17.09
C SER A 159 -3.89 20.79 -15.86
N PRO A 160 -4.57 20.68 -14.70
CA PRO A 160 -4.05 19.93 -13.55
C PRO A 160 -3.74 18.46 -13.86
N LEU A 161 -4.33 17.93 -14.94
CA LEU A 161 -4.11 16.56 -15.42
C LEU A 161 -3.03 16.45 -16.50
N SER A 162 -2.38 17.56 -16.88
CA SER A 162 -1.24 17.50 -17.80
C SER A 162 -0.11 16.69 -17.19
N THR A 163 0.71 16.07 -18.04
CA THR A 163 1.82 15.20 -17.58
C THR A 163 2.75 15.91 -16.58
N PRO A 164 3.21 17.16 -16.83
CA PRO A 164 4.06 17.88 -15.87
C PRO A 164 3.39 18.08 -14.51
N ASN A 165 2.12 18.51 -14.49
CA ASN A 165 1.37 18.79 -13.26
C ASN A 165 1.06 17.53 -12.45
N ARG A 166 0.64 16.45 -13.14
CA ARG A 166 0.37 15.15 -12.52
C ARG A 166 1.65 14.57 -11.90
N PHE A 167 2.77 14.61 -12.62
CA PHE A 167 4.03 14.06 -12.10
C PHE A 167 4.65 14.94 -11.01
N TYR A 168 4.43 16.26 -11.07
CA TYR A 168 4.77 17.15 -9.96
C TYR A 168 4.00 16.76 -8.68
N ALA A 169 2.69 16.46 -8.80
CA ALA A 169 1.90 15.98 -7.66
C ALA A 169 2.43 14.64 -7.10
N TYR A 170 2.86 13.71 -7.96
CA TYR A 170 3.52 12.47 -7.51
C TYR A 170 4.80 12.76 -6.73
N GLY A 171 5.62 13.69 -7.22
CA GLY A 171 6.83 14.14 -6.54
C GLY A 171 6.57 14.83 -5.20
N VAL A 172 5.45 15.57 -5.06
CA VAL A 172 5.04 16.16 -3.76
C VAL A 172 4.69 15.05 -2.77
N ILE A 173 3.84 14.09 -3.16
CA ILE A 173 3.43 12.98 -2.28
C ILE A 173 4.64 12.12 -1.89
N ALA A 174 5.53 11.83 -2.83
CA ALA A 174 6.76 11.08 -2.57
C ALA A 174 7.66 11.79 -1.55
N ARG A 175 7.84 13.11 -1.65
CA ARG A 175 8.64 13.88 -0.67
C ARG A 175 7.98 13.94 0.71
N LEU A 176 6.65 13.99 0.79
CA LEU A 176 5.95 13.88 2.08
C LEU A 176 6.19 12.51 2.72
N ALA A 177 6.15 11.44 1.94
CA ALA A 177 6.47 10.10 2.41
C ALA A 177 7.94 9.97 2.86
N LEU A 178 8.88 10.55 2.09
CA LEU A 178 10.30 10.62 2.46
C LEU A 178 10.51 11.37 3.78
N LEU A 179 9.84 12.50 3.97
CA LEU A 179 9.92 13.28 5.21
C LEU A 179 9.41 12.46 6.41
N ALA A 180 8.27 11.78 6.25
CA ALA A 180 7.73 10.91 7.30
C ALA A 180 8.72 9.78 7.67
N ALA A 181 9.30 9.12 6.66
CA ALA A 181 10.31 8.08 6.88
C ALA A 181 11.60 8.63 7.53
N SER A 182 12.00 9.85 7.17
CA SER A 182 13.19 10.49 7.77
C SER A 182 12.98 10.79 9.25
N ILE A 183 11.79 11.30 9.62
CA ILE A 183 11.40 11.55 11.01
C ILE A 183 11.34 10.23 11.80
N GLU A 184 10.77 9.18 11.21
CA GLU A 184 10.72 7.85 11.82
C GLU A 184 12.13 7.31 12.10
N LEU A 185 13.05 7.45 11.13
CA LEU A 185 14.44 7.01 11.29
C LEU A 185 15.15 7.79 12.40
N GLU A 186 15.02 9.11 12.43
CA GLU A 186 15.66 9.97 13.44
C GLU A 186 15.14 9.67 14.85
N THR A 187 13.84 9.45 14.99
CA THR A 187 13.19 9.15 16.28
C THR A 187 13.60 7.77 16.82
N ASN A 188 13.86 6.82 15.93
CA ASN A 188 14.24 5.45 16.28
C ASN A 188 15.75 5.21 16.21
N ASP A 189 16.57 6.24 15.98
CA ASP A 189 18.03 6.10 15.97
C ASP A 189 18.51 5.69 17.37
N PRO A 190 19.21 4.54 17.52
CA PRO A 190 19.74 4.09 18.80
C PRO A 190 20.69 5.09 19.48
N ILE A 191 21.26 6.03 18.72
CA ILE A 191 22.15 7.08 19.24
C ILE A 191 21.36 8.24 19.86
N ASN A 192 20.09 8.41 19.48
CA ASN A 192 19.21 9.47 19.97
C ASN A 192 18.33 9.03 21.17
N GLN A 193 18.40 7.75 21.58
CA GLN A 193 17.69 7.17 22.74
C GLN A 193 18.60 7.06 23.97
#